data_AF-A0A2C8FA04-F1
#
_entry.id   AF-A0A2C8FA04-F1
#
_cell.length_a   1.000
_cell.length_b   1.000
_cell.length_c   1.000
_cell.angle_alpha   90.00
_cell.angle_beta   90.00
_cell.angle_gamma   90.00
#
_symmetry.space_group_name_H-M   'P 1'
#
loop_
_entity.id
_entity.type
_entity.pdbx_description
1 polymer ?
#
loop_
_entity_poly.entity_id
_entity_poly.type
_entity_poly.pdbx_seq_one_letter_code
_entity_poly.pdbx_strand_id
1 'polypeptide(L)' 'MNIDWSLLFAALGLALVFEGIPYFLFAERMPLILVKLAEQPPKFLRFTGLAAIILGLLIISFGRSLMS' A
#
# COMPACT_ATOMS: atom_id res chain seq x y z
N MET A 1 -6.50 -22.69 11.90
CA MET A 1 -5.54 -21.59 11.75
C MET A 1 -5.71 -20.66 12.94
N ASN A 2 -4.68 -20.50 13.78
CA ASN A 2 -4.69 -19.47 14.82
C ASN A 2 -4.18 -18.19 14.18
N ILE A 3 -5.06 -17.19 14.02
CA ILE A 3 -4.70 -15.91 13.42
C ILE A 3 -4.03 -15.07 14.51
N ASP A 4 -2.80 -14.63 14.23
CA ASP A 4 -2.12 -13.67 15.09
C ASP A 4 -2.73 -12.27 14.89
N TRP A 5 -3.65 -11.91 15.79
CA TRP A 5 -4.33 -10.61 15.76
C TRP A 5 -3.38 -9.44 15.97
N SER A 6 -2.31 -9.62 16.76
CA SER A 6 -1.32 -8.57 17.00
C SER A 6 -0.57 -8.24 15.71
N LEU A 7 -0.20 -9.26 14.94
CA LEU A 7 0.43 -9.05 13.63
C LEU A 7 -0.50 -8.32 12.66
N LEU A 8 -1.79 -8.68 12.62
CA LEU A 8 -2.77 -8.01 11.75
C LEU A 8 -2.95 -6.54 12.10
N PHE A 9 -3.10 -6.21 13.38
CA PHE A 9 -3.25 -4.81 13.81
C PHE A 9 -1.97 -4.00 13.57
N ALA A 10 -0.78 -4.59 13.76
CA ALA A 10 0.48 -3.93 13.45
C ALA A 10 0.63 -3.65 11.94
N ALA A 11 0.31 -4.62 11.08
CA ALA A 11 0.35 -4.45 9.64
C ALA A 11 -0.66 -3.40 9.16
N LEU A 12 -1.89 -3.40 9.70
CA LEU A 12 -2.90 -2.40 9.40
C LEU A 12 -2.47 -1.00 9.85
N GLY A 13 -1.91 -0.89 11.06
CA GLY A 13 -1.39 0.38 11.58
C GLY A 13 -0.26 0.94 10.72
N LEU A 14 0.68 0.10 10.32
CA LEU A 14 1.75 0.49 9.38
C LEU A 14 1.20 0.93 8.04
N ALA A 15 0.22 0.22 7.48
CA ALA A 15 -0.41 0.62 6.21
C ALA A 15 -1.04 2.02 6.31
N LEU A 16 -1.73 2.33 7.40
CA LEU A 16 -2.30 3.67 7.64
C LEU A 16 -1.23 4.76 7.81
N VAL A 17 -0.13 4.45 8.51
CA VAL A 17 1.00 5.39 8.64
C VAL A 17 1.61 5.69 7.27
N PHE A 18 1.90 4.66 6.48
CA PHE A 18 2.48 4.83 5.16
C PHE A 18 1.55 5.58 4.21
N GLU A 19 0.24 5.31 4.27
CA GLU A 19 -0.75 6.03 3.47
C GLU A 19 -0.86 7.49 3.93
N GLY A 20 -0.83 7.76 5.24
CA GLY A 20 -0.94 9.10 5.81
C GLY A 20 0.24 10.03 5.52
N ILE A 21 1.46 9.49 5.33
CA ILE A 21 2.66 10.29 5.05
C ILE A 21 2.49 11.14 3.77
N PRO A 22 2.10 10.59 2.60
CA PRO A 22 1.81 11.38 1.41
C PRO A 22 0.75 12.46 1.62
N TYR A 23 -0.34 12.15 2.35
CA TYR A 23 -1.38 13.13 2.65
C TYR A 23 -0.87 14.27 3.54
N PHE A 24 0.03 13.98 4.49
CA PHE A 24 0.57 15.00 5.39
C PHE A 24 1.67 15.83 4.73
N LEU A 25 2.69 15.19 4.13
CA LEU A 25 3.85 15.88 3.55
C LEU A 25 3.56 16.56 2.20
N PHE A 26 2.58 16.05 1.45
CA PHE A 26 2.26 16.55 0.11
C PHE A 26 0.79 16.96 -0.02
N ALA A 27 0.19 17.46 1.08
CA ALA A 27 -1.22 17.86 1.15
C ALA A 27 -1.66 18.77 -0.02
N GLU A 28 -0.79 19.68 -0.47
CA GLU A 28 -1.07 20.59 -1.59
C GLU A 28 -1.15 19.89 -2.96
N ARG A 29 -0.43 18.78 -3.15
CA ARG A 29 -0.32 18.05 -4.43
C ARG A 29 -1.28 16.87 -4.52
N MET A 30 -1.67 16.29 -3.38
CA MET A 30 -2.53 15.10 -3.33
C MET A 30 -3.87 15.26 -4.07
N PRO A 31 -4.62 16.38 -3.93
CA PRO A 31 -5.89 16.55 -4.65
C PRO A 31 -5.73 16.41 -6.17
N LEU A 32 -4.67 17.02 -6.72
CA LEU A 32 -4.39 16.96 -8.16
C LEU A 32 -3.98 15.54 -8.60
N ILE A 33 -3.23 14.81 -7.78
CA ILE A 33 -2.88 13.42 -8.05
C ILE A 33 -4.12 12.53 -8.05
N LEU A 34 -5.01 12.70 -7.08
CA LEU A 34 -6.25 11.92 -6.97
C LEU A 34 -7.20 12.16 -8.16
N VAL A 35 -7.36 13.41 -8.58
CA VAL A 35 -8.17 13.75 -9.77
C VAL A 35 -7.58 13.08 -11.02
N LYS A 36 -6.26 13.19 -11.23
CA LYS A 36 -5.59 12.52 -12.35
C LYS A 36 -5.75 11.00 -12.32
N LEU A 37 -5.76 10.40 -11.14
CA LEU A 37 -5.99 8.97 -10.95
C LEU A 37 -7.43 8.58 -11.28
N ALA A 38 -8.41 9.39 -10.88
CA ALA A 38 -9.82 9.17 -11.16
C ALA A 38 -10.16 9.29 -12.65
N GLU A 39 -9.42 10.11 -13.41
CA GLU A 39 -9.56 10.26 -14.86
C GLU A 39 -8.93 9.10 -15.65
N GLN A 40 -8.11 8.24 -15.01
CA GLN A 40 -7.48 7.11 -15.71
C GLN A 40 -8.49 6.02 -16.08
N PRO A 41 -8.28 5.32 -17.21
CA PRO A 41 -9.09 4.17 -17.56
C PRO A 41 -8.98 3.06 -16.49
N PRO A 42 -10.05 2.29 -16.21
CA PRO A 42 -10.02 1.22 -15.21
C PRO A 42 -8.90 0.19 -15.41
N LYS A 43 -8.45 -0.02 -16.66
CA LYS A 43 -7.33 -0.92 -16.98
C LYS A 43 -6.01 -0.48 -16.33
N PHE A 44 -5.73 0.82 -16.29
CA PHE A 44 -4.52 1.35 -15.67
C PHE A 44 -4.58 1.22 -14.16
N LEU A 45 -5.71 1.57 -13.54
CA LEU A 45 -5.93 1.38 -12.09
C LEU A 45 -5.78 -0.08 -11.64
N ARG A 46 -6.25 -1.03 -12.47
CA ARG A 46 -6.05 -2.47 -12.20
C ARG A 46 -4.59 -2.87 -12.29
N PHE A 47 -3.85 -2.35 -13.28
CA PHE A 47 -2.44 -2.66 -13.44
C PHE A 47 -1.60 -2.08 -12.30
N THR A 48 -1.86 -0.82 -11.89
CA THR A 48 -1.17 -0.20 -10.75
C THR A 48 -1.47 -0.95 -9.45
N GLY A 49 -2.73 -1.36 -9.23
CA GLY A 49 -3.10 -2.19 -8.09
C GLY A 49 -2.41 -3.56 -8.09
N LEU A 50 -2.37 -4.23 -9.26
CA LEU A 50 -1.69 -5.52 -9.39
C LEU A 50 -0.18 -5.39 -9.13
N ALA A 51 0.46 -4.35 -9.66
CA ALA A 51 1.87 -4.07 -9.41
C ALA A 51 2.14 -3.84 -7.92
N ALA A 52 1.29 -3.07 -7.23
CA ALA A 52 1.39 -2.85 -5.79
C ALA A 52 1.23 -4.16 -4.98
N ILE A 53 0.28 -5.02 -5.37
CA ILE A 53 0.09 -6.35 -4.75
C ILE A 53 1.34 -7.22 -4.93
N ILE A 54 1.88 -7.31 -6.14
CA ILE A 54 3.08 -8.12 -6.43
C ILE A 54 4.27 -7.59 -5.63
N LEU A 55 4.50 -6.28 -5.62
CA LEU A 55 5.57 -5.67 -4.82
C LEU A 55 5.39 -5.93 -3.32
N GLY A 56 4.17 -5.81 -2.80
CA GLY A 56 3.87 -6.14 -1.41
C GLY A 56 4.19 -7.60 -1.07
N LEU A 57 3.80 -8.55 -1.93
CA LEU A 57 4.14 -9.96 -1.77
C LEU A 57 5.64 -10.22 -1.81
N LEU A 58 6.38 -9.54 -2.70
CA LEU A 58 7.84 -9.65 -2.78
C LEU A 58 8.51 -9.14 -1.50
N ILE A 59 8.07 -7.99 -0.98
CA ILE A 59 8.59 -7.42 0.28
C ILE A 59 8.32 -8.36 1.45
N ILE A 60 7.10 -8.92 1.55
CA ILE A 60 6.75 -9.88 2.61
C ILE A 60 7.62 -11.15 2.49
N SER A 61 7.77 -11.68 1.28
CA SER A 61 8.59 -12.87 1.02
C SER A 61 10.06 -12.64 1.37
N PHE A 62 10.61 -11.48 0.97
CA PHE A 62 11.98 -11.09 1.29
C PHE A 62 12.19 -10.90 2.79
N GLY A 63 11.29 -10.19 3.47
CA GLY A 63 11.34 -10.01 4.92
C GLY A 63 11.28 -11.34 5.67
N ARG A 64 10.45 -12.29 5.19
CA ARG A 64 10.40 -13.64 5.76
C ARG A 64 11.70 -14.43 5.53
N SER A 65 12.30 -14.31 4.35
CA SER A 65 13.58 -14.96 4.02
C SER A 65 14.78 -14.40 4.79
N LEU A 66 14.71 -13.14 5.26
CA LEU A 66 15.76 -12.56 6.11
C LEU A 66 15.66 -13.04 7.57
N MET A 67 14.46 -13.40 8.00
CA MET A 67 14.16 -13.83 9.38
C MET A 67 14.33 -15.36 9.56
N SER A 68 14.43 -16.11 8.46
CA SER A 68 14.65 -17.57 8.42
C SER A 68 16.14 -17.92 8.39
#